data_AF-A0A3A5AQS7-F1
#
_entry.id   AF-A0A3A5AQS7-F1
#
_cell.length_a   1.000
_cell.length_b   1.000
_cell.length_c   1.000
_cell.angle_alpha   90.00
_cell.angle_beta   90.00
_cell.angle_gamma   90.00
#
_symmetry.space_group_name_H-M   'P 1'
#
loop_
_entity.id
_entity.type
_entity.pdbx_description
1 polymer ?
#
loop_
_entity_poly.entity_id
_entity_poly.type
_entity_poly.pdbx_seq_one_letter_code
_entity_poly.pdbx_strand_id
1 'polypeptide(L)'
;MAGPVADAGWLPAGYYRHLVLEALEEDDFPGALNYLQWTDDPVLAQLLILRLRLLAKAHQRQRESLQNLLANGLPTERREKCRILLEEQERALELLTEYENRALKSIQQRT
;
A
#
# COMPACT_ATOMS: atom_id res chain seq x y z
N MET A 1 13.77 14.43 -26.94
CA MET A 1 14.61 13.66 -25.99
C MET A 1 14.64 14.44 -24.69
N ALA A 2 13.83 14.05 -23.71
CA ALA A 2 13.85 14.64 -22.37
C ALA A 2 14.71 13.73 -21.47
N GLY A 3 15.89 14.21 -21.09
CA GLY A 3 16.80 13.52 -20.16
C GLY A 3 16.34 13.62 -18.70
N PRO A 4 16.91 12.80 -17.81
CA PRO A 4 16.35 12.52 -16.49
C PRO A 4 16.72 13.65 -15.50
N VAL A 5 15.73 14.45 -15.10
CA VAL A 5 15.87 15.50 -14.07
C VAL A 5 15.28 15.04 -12.72
N ALA A 6 15.15 13.73 -12.50
CA ALA A 6 14.40 13.20 -11.38
C ALA A 6 15.15 13.17 -10.04
N ASP A 7 16.45 13.48 -10.00
CA ASP A 7 17.31 13.05 -8.88
C ASP A 7 17.62 14.12 -7.81
N ALA A 8 16.90 15.25 -7.77
CA ALA A 8 17.23 16.34 -6.84
C ALA A 8 16.06 17.03 -6.12
N GLY A 9 14.80 16.61 -6.31
CA GLY A 9 13.68 17.29 -5.65
C GLY A 9 13.37 18.69 -6.22
N TRP A 10 13.84 19.03 -7.43
CA TRP A 10 13.82 20.40 -7.99
C TRP A 10 12.58 20.77 -8.81
N LEU A 11 11.66 19.83 -9.04
CA LEU A 11 10.45 20.09 -9.83
C LEU A 11 9.35 20.77 -8.98
N PRO A 12 8.42 21.51 -9.59
CA PRO A 12 7.32 22.15 -8.86
C PRO A 12 6.51 21.12 -8.06
N ALA A 13 5.99 21.49 -6.89
CA ALA A 13 5.18 20.59 -6.05
C ALA A 13 3.98 19.94 -6.79
N GLY A 14 3.43 20.64 -7.79
CA GLY A 14 2.37 20.12 -8.67
C GLY A 14 2.80 18.90 -9.51
N TYR A 15 4.08 18.80 -9.86
CA TYR A 15 4.64 17.64 -10.57
C TYR A 15 4.65 16.40 -9.68
N TYR A 16 5.15 16.51 -8.45
CA TYR A 16 5.14 15.39 -7.51
C TYR A 16 3.73 14.97 -7.11
N ARG A 17 2.80 15.92 -7.01
CA ARG A 17 1.38 15.61 -6.83
C ARG A 17 0.85 14.71 -7.95
N HIS A 18 1.18 15.02 -9.21
CA HIS A 18 0.78 14.19 -10.34
C HIS A 18 1.35 12.78 -10.24
N LEU A 19 2.65 12.64 -9.89
CA LEU A 19 3.29 11.34 -9.73
C LEU A 19 2.69 10.51 -8.57
N VAL A 20 2.33 11.15 -7.45
CA VAL A 20 1.61 10.46 -6.36
C VAL A 20 0.26 9.95 -6.86
N LEU A 21 -0.49 10.75 -7.61
CA LEU A 21 -1.79 10.36 -8.13
C LEU A 21 -1.70 9.25 -9.17
N GLU A 22 -0.72 9.30 -10.07
CA GLU A 22 -0.43 8.27 -11.06
C GLU A 22 -0.06 6.95 -10.38
N ALA A 23 0.89 6.99 -9.43
CA ALA A 23 1.26 5.80 -8.65
C ALA A 23 0.07 5.23 -7.86
N LEU A 24 -0.80 6.09 -7.31
CA LEU A 24 -2.03 5.64 -6.66
C LEU A 24 -2.98 4.98 -7.66
N GLU A 25 -3.13 5.49 -8.88
CA GLU A 25 -3.98 4.90 -9.93
C GLU A 25 -3.53 3.48 -10.30
N GLU A 26 -2.22 3.24 -10.31
CA GLU A 26 -1.61 1.93 -10.60
C GLU A 26 -1.50 1.00 -9.38
N ASP A 27 -2.03 1.40 -8.21
CA ASP A 27 -1.85 0.72 -6.92
C ASP A 27 -0.35 0.53 -6.52
N ASP A 28 0.55 1.37 -7.05
CA ASP A 28 1.95 1.45 -6.64
C ASP A 28 2.10 2.29 -5.35
N PHE A 29 1.75 1.67 -4.22
CA PHE A 29 1.91 2.30 -2.90
C PHE A 29 3.36 2.68 -2.55
N PRO A 30 4.39 1.85 -2.86
CA PRO A 30 5.78 2.26 -2.71
C PRO A 30 6.15 3.51 -3.50
N GLY A 31 5.76 3.59 -4.78
CA GLY A 31 5.97 4.77 -5.63
C GLY A 31 5.27 6.00 -5.05
N ALA A 32 3.99 5.86 -4.68
CA ALA A 32 3.23 6.95 -4.07
C ALA A 32 3.90 7.48 -2.79
N LEU A 33 4.39 6.59 -1.91
CA LEU A 33 5.13 6.96 -0.70
C LEU A 33 6.44 7.69 -1.01
N ASN A 34 7.17 7.26 -2.04
CA ASN A 34 8.44 7.86 -2.43
C ASN A 34 8.24 9.31 -2.90
N TYR A 35 7.17 9.57 -3.66
CA TYR A 35 6.86 10.91 -4.16
C TYR A 35 6.20 11.82 -3.11
N LEU A 36 5.45 11.25 -2.17
CA LEU A 36 4.66 11.99 -1.19
C LEU A 36 5.49 12.99 -0.37
N GLN A 37 6.74 12.61 -0.03
CA GLN A 37 7.65 13.46 0.75
C GLN A 37 7.98 14.81 0.09
N TRP A 38 7.82 14.92 -1.23
CA TRP A 38 8.08 16.13 -2.03
C TRP A 38 6.80 16.92 -2.39
N THR A 39 5.64 16.48 -1.92
CA THR A 39 4.37 17.21 -2.04
C THR A 39 4.06 17.91 -0.72
N ASP A 40 3.43 19.07 -0.68
CA ASP A 40 2.92 19.67 0.58
C ASP A 40 1.41 19.43 0.78
N ASP A 41 0.85 18.42 0.13
CA ASP A 41 -0.60 18.18 0.12
C ASP A 41 -1.01 17.12 1.16
N PRO A 42 -1.60 17.51 2.30
CA PRO A 42 -2.02 16.56 3.34
C PRO A 42 -3.17 15.66 2.86
N VAL A 43 -3.92 16.07 1.84
CA VAL A 43 -5.02 15.26 1.29
C VAL A 43 -4.47 14.03 0.57
N LEU A 44 -3.33 14.15 -0.13
CA LEU A 44 -2.69 13.00 -0.79
C LEU A 44 -2.24 11.95 0.23
N ALA A 45 -1.67 12.38 1.35
CA ALA A 45 -1.27 11.47 2.42
C ALA A 45 -2.48 10.75 3.03
N GLN A 46 -3.57 11.48 3.28
CA GLN A 46 -4.82 10.90 3.78
C GLN A 46 -5.46 9.94 2.78
N LEU A 47 -5.44 10.27 1.48
CA LEU A 47 -5.95 9.41 0.42
C LEU A 47 -5.17 8.09 0.34
N LEU A 48 -3.84 8.16 0.39
CA LEU A 48 -2.97 6.99 0.43
C LEU A 48 -3.28 6.11 1.66
N ILE A 49 -3.38 6.70 2.85
CA ILE A 49 -3.74 5.97 4.07
C ILE A 49 -5.10 5.30 3.94
N LEU A 50 -6.10 6.00 3.39
CA LEU A 50 -7.43 5.45 3.18
C LEU A 50 -7.38 4.23 2.26
N ARG A 51 -6.67 4.31 1.13
CA ARG A 51 -6.52 3.18 0.20
C ARG A 51 -5.81 1.99 0.84
N LEU A 52 -4.71 2.23 1.55
CA LEU A 52 -3.99 1.18 2.29
C LEU A 52 -4.91 0.47 3.30
N ARG A 53 -5.71 1.22 4.07
CA ARG A 53 -6.66 0.65 5.03
C ARG A 53 -7.78 -0.15 4.37
N LEU A 54 -8.31 0.31 3.24
CA LEU A 54 -9.33 -0.41 2.49
C LEU A 54 -8.76 -1.74 1.96
N LEU A 55 -7.55 -1.71 1.41
CA LEU A 55 -6.87 -2.90 0.91
C LEU A 55 -6.54 -3.87 2.05
N ALA A 56 -6.00 -3.37 3.17
CA ALA A 56 -5.75 -4.18 4.36
C ALA A 56 -7.04 -4.83 4.87
N LYS A 57 -8.17 -4.12 4.83
CA LYS A 57 -9.46 -4.70 5.23
C LYS A 57 -9.91 -5.81 4.28
N ALA A 58 -9.65 -5.69 2.98
CA ALA A 58 -9.91 -6.75 2.02
C ALA A 58 -9.06 -8.00 2.30
N HIS A 59 -7.76 -7.83 2.54
CA HIS A 59 -6.86 -8.93 2.93
C HIS A 59 -7.27 -9.59 4.25
N GLN A 60 -7.69 -8.82 5.26
CA GLN A 60 -8.22 -9.37 6.51
C GLN A 60 -9.43 -10.28 6.28
N ARG A 61 -10.39 -9.85 5.44
CA ARG A 61 -11.57 -10.67 5.10
C ARG A 61 -11.17 -11.94 4.34
N GLN A 62 -10.21 -11.85 3.43
CA GLN A 62 -9.68 -13.03 2.72
C GLN A 62 -9.01 -14.00 3.68
N ARG A 63 -8.19 -13.50 4.61
CA ARG A 63 -7.55 -14.29 5.67
C ARG A 63 -8.57 -15.02 6.53
N GLU A 64 -9.60 -14.32 7.02
CA GLU A 64 -10.69 -14.92 7.80
C GLU A 64 -11.43 -16.02 7.01
N SER A 65 -11.68 -15.78 5.72
CA SER A 65 -12.30 -16.78 4.83
C SER A 65 -11.42 -18.04 4.68
N LEU A 66 -10.11 -17.88 4.46
CA LEU A 66 -9.16 -18.99 4.37
C LEU A 66 -9.06 -19.78 5.67
N GLN A 67 -9.03 -19.11 6.81
CA GLN A 67 -9.03 -19.74 8.14
C GLN A 67 -10.30 -20.57 8.35
N ASN A 68 -11.47 -20.01 8.00
CA ASN A 68 -12.75 -20.73 8.09
C ASN A 68 -12.77 -21.96 7.18
N LEU A 69 -12.22 -21.88 5.96
CA LEU A 69 -12.11 -23.03 5.07
C LEU A 69 -11.20 -24.13 5.63
N LEU A 70 -10.07 -23.76 6.23
CA LEU A 70 -9.16 -24.72 6.87
C LEU A 70 -9.84 -25.40 8.08
N ALA A 71 -10.58 -24.65 8.88
CA ALA A 71 -11.30 -25.16 10.06
C ALA A 71 -12.43 -26.14 9.69
N ASN A 72 -13.14 -25.90 8.58
CA ASN A 72 -14.26 -26.73 8.13
C ASN A 72 -13.84 -28.03 7.41
N GLY A 73 -12.55 -28.36 7.39
CA GLY A 73 -12.07 -29.68 6.96
C GLY A 73 -11.94 -29.83 5.44
N LEU A 74 -11.09 -29.01 4.81
CA LEU A 74 -10.73 -29.18 3.40
C LEU A 74 -10.02 -30.51 3.09
N PRO A 75 -10.12 -31.04 1.85
CA PRO A 75 -9.25 -32.11 1.36
C PRO A 75 -7.77 -31.75 1.45
N THR A 76 -6.91 -32.72 1.71
CA THR A 76 -5.46 -32.53 1.98
C THR A 76 -4.76 -31.68 0.91
N GLU A 77 -5.06 -31.91 -0.37
CA GLU A 77 -4.49 -31.14 -1.49
C GLU A 77 -4.86 -29.66 -1.50
N ARG A 78 -6.06 -29.33 -0.98
CA ARG A 78 -6.53 -27.93 -0.88
C ARG A 78 -6.06 -27.26 0.40
N ARG A 79 -5.75 -28.03 1.45
CA ARG A 79 -5.20 -27.48 2.70
C ARG A 79 -3.87 -26.80 2.46
N GLU A 80 -2.98 -27.41 1.69
CA GLU A 80 -1.66 -26.84 1.45
C GLU A 80 -1.74 -25.55 0.65
N LYS A 81 -2.56 -25.53 -0.41
CA LYS A 81 -2.83 -24.30 -1.17
C LYS A 81 -3.44 -23.19 -0.29
N CYS A 82 -4.38 -23.53 0.59
CA CYS A 82 -4.95 -22.56 1.52
C CYS A 82 -3.95 -22.03 2.55
N ARG A 83 -2.97 -22.84 2.99
CA ARG A 83 -1.89 -22.39 3.87
C ARG A 83 -0.96 -21.40 3.16
N ILE A 84 -0.54 -21.72 1.94
CA ILE A 84 0.30 -20.81 1.13
C ILE A 84 -0.42 -19.47 0.93
N LEU A 85 -1.70 -19.51 0.53
CA LEU A 85 -2.49 -18.29 0.40
C LEU A 85 -2.60 -17.54 1.73
N LEU A 86 -2.74 -18.24 2.86
CA LEU A 86 -2.82 -17.60 4.17
C LEU A 86 -1.52 -16.86 4.52
N GLU A 87 -0.36 -17.48 4.27
CA GLU A 87 0.96 -16.86 4.45
C GLU A 87 1.13 -15.63 3.56
N GLU A 88 0.68 -15.68 2.30
CA GLU A 88 0.68 -14.53 1.39
C GLU A 88 -0.20 -13.39 1.93
N GLN A 89 -1.38 -13.70 2.48
CA GLN A 89 -2.26 -12.70 3.11
C GLN A 89 -1.61 -12.05 4.33
N GLU A 90 -0.94 -12.84 5.19
CA GLU A 90 -0.25 -12.34 6.37
C GLU A 90 0.90 -11.39 5.97
N ARG A 91 1.72 -11.80 5.00
CA ARG A 91 2.80 -10.97 4.48
C ARG A 91 2.28 -9.68 3.83
N ALA A 92 1.17 -9.74 3.08
CA ALA A 92 0.55 -8.56 2.51
C ALA A 92 0.08 -7.58 3.60
N LEU A 93 -0.54 -8.09 4.67
CA LEU A 93 -0.99 -7.27 5.79
C LEU A 93 0.18 -6.59 6.52
N GLU A 94 1.30 -7.29 6.70
CA GLU A 94 2.53 -6.71 7.28
C GLU A 94 3.05 -5.55 6.43
N LEU A 95 3.16 -5.75 5.11
CA LEU A 95 3.61 -4.70 4.18
C LEU A 95 2.68 -3.48 4.17
N LEU A 96 1.37 -3.71 4.14
CA LEU A 96 0.38 -2.62 4.17
C LEU A 96 0.45 -1.83 5.48
N THR A 97 0.70 -2.50 6.60
CA THR A 97 0.90 -1.85 7.90
C THR A 97 2.17 -1.00 7.92
N GLU A 98 3.26 -1.48 7.32
CA GLU A 98 4.48 -0.70 7.17
C GLU A 98 4.25 0.56 6.33
N TYR A 99 3.57 0.42 5.19
CA TYR A 99 3.24 1.54 4.32
C TYR A 99 2.33 2.56 4.99
N GLU A 100 1.32 2.11 5.74
CA GLU A 100 0.45 3.00 6.51
C GLU A 100 1.26 3.80 7.55
N ASN A 101 2.14 3.13 8.29
CA ASN A 101 3.00 3.77 9.28
C ASN A 101 3.93 4.81 8.64
N ARG A 102 4.48 4.53 7.45
CA ARG A 102 5.29 5.50 6.69
C ARG A 102 4.47 6.71 6.26
N ALA A 103 3.25 6.50 5.74
CA ALA A 103 2.36 7.58 5.37
C ALA A 103 1.95 8.43 6.59
N LEU A 104 1.62 7.81 7.73
CA LEU A 104 1.30 8.53 8.97
C LEU A 104 2.45 9.40 9.48
N LYS A 105 3.69 8.89 9.42
CA LYS A 105 4.88 9.68 9.78
C LYS A 105 5.04 10.92 8.90
N SER A 106 4.74 10.83 7.60
CA SER A 106 4.83 11.99 6.70
C SER A 106 3.82 13.10 7.03
N ILE A 107 2.68 12.76 7.67
CA ILE A 107 1.72 13.76 8.16
C ILE A 107 2.25 14.41 9.44
N GLN A 108 2.75 13.60 10.38
CA GLN A 108 3.23 14.07 11.69
C GLN A 108 4.45 14.98 11.61
N GLN A 109 5.33 14.77 10.62
CA GLN A 109 6.52 15.62 10.41
C GLN A 109 6.21 17.01 9.85
N ARG A 110 4.96 17.27 9.44
CA ARG A 110 4.54 18.51 8.76
C ARG A 110 3.59 19.37 9.59
N THR A 111 3.11 18.86 10.71
CA THR A 111 2.41 19.59 11.79
C THR A 111 3.38 20.07 12.84
#